data_AF-A0A7V5F1Z3-F1
#
_entry.id   AF-A0A7V5F1Z3-F1
#
_cell.length_a   1.000
_cell.length_b   1.000
_cell.length_c   1.000
_cell.angle_alpha   90.00
_cell.angle_beta   90.00
_cell.angle_gamma   90.00
#
_symmetry.space_group_name_H-M   'P 1'
#
loop_
_entity.id
_entity.type
_entity.pdbx_description
1 polymer ?
#
loop_
_entity_poly.entity_id
_entity_poly.type
_entity_poly.pdbx_seq_one_letter_code
_entity_poly.pdbx_strand_id
1 'polypeptide(L)'
;LYAFRWKDWADYKSTRPSQDPGFQDQLVAWGDGATKDFQLIKTYKSGEQSYARPIRKPVAGSVRIGLQGDPLTETIHYEVDETTGIITFYDAPAEGADVTAGFEFDVPVRFDTDRIQTSVASFQAGEAPSVPVVEVRV
;
A
#
# COMPACT_ATOMS: atom_id res chain seq x y z
N LEU A 1 -6.50 12.29 16.79
CA LEU A 1 -5.28 12.52 15.99
C LEU A 1 -5.65 12.29 14.54
N TYR A 2 -5.46 13.26 13.65
CA TYR A 2 -5.82 13.12 12.22
C TYR A 2 -4.55 12.81 11.42
N ALA A 3 -4.51 11.65 10.76
CA ALA A 3 -3.46 11.30 9.82
C ALA A 3 -3.95 11.56 8.38
N PHE A 4 -3.04 11.93 7.48
CA PHE A 4 -3.32 12.10 6.06
C PHE A 4 -2.43 11.18 5.21
N ARG A 5 -2.88 10.91 3.98
CA ARG A 5 -2.13 10.08 3.01
C ARG A 5 -0.92 10.84 2.49
N TRP A 6 0.26 10.23 2.54
CA TRP A 6 1.51 10.78 2.02
C TRP A 6 2.14 9.80 1.03
N LYS A 7 2.46 10.29 -0.17
CA LYS A 7 3.18 9.51 -1.17
C LYS A 7 4.68 9.60 -0.90
N ASP A 8 5.24 8.54 -0.31
CA ASP A 8 6.69 8.41 -0.17
C ASP A 8 7.30 7.94 -1.49
N TRP A 9 7.85 8.86 -2.27
CA TRP A 9 8.44 8.59 -3.59
C TRP A 9 9.56 7.54 -3.58
N ALA A 10 10.19 7.26 -2.43
CA ALA A 10 11.19 6.21 -2.31
C ALA A 10 10.59 4.81 -2.17
N ASP A 11 9.34 4.68 -1.71
CA ASP A 11 8.77 3.40 -1.29
C ASP A 11 7.30 3.13 -1.72
N TYR A 12 6.63 4.07 -2.40
CA TYR A 12 5.19 4.08 -2.69
C TYR A 12 4.60 2.93 -3.53
N LYS A 13 5.37 1.93 -3.96
CA LYS A 13 4.87 0.84 -4.82
C LYS A 13 5.43 -0.52 -4.46
N SER A 14 4.67 -1.57 -4.79
CA SER A 14 5.01 -2.99 -4.60
C SER A 14 6.25 -3.44 -5.38
N THR A 15 6.58 -2.74 -6.47
CA THR A 15 7.64 -3.08 -7.42
C THR A 15 8.96 -2.37 -7.14
N ARG A 16 9.96 -2.73 -7.95
CA ARG A 16 11.17 -1.92 -8.12
C ARG A 16 10.83 -0.53 -8.68
N PRO A 17 11.62 0.51 -8.37
CA PRO A 17 11.39 1.87 -8.87
C PRO A 17 11.22 2.00 -10.39
N SER A 18 11.83 1.12 -11.18
CA SER A 18 11.79 1.15 -12.66
C SER A 18 10.59 0.43 -13.30
N GLN A 19 9.69 -0.17 -12.52
CA GLN A 19 8.58 -0.97 -13.04
C GLN A 19 7.22 -0.47 -12.53
N ASP A 20 6.20 -0.56 -13.36
CA ASP A 20 4.82 -0.33 -12.95
C ASP A 20 4.26 -1.56 -12.20
N PRO A 21 3.32 -1.37 -11.25
CA PRO A 21 2.73 -2.48 -10.50
C PRO A 21 2.09 -3.55 -11.39
N GLY A 22 2.50 -4.81 -11.19
CA GLY A 22 1.97 -5.99 -11.84
C GLY A 22 1.34 -6.94 -10.82
N PHE A 23 0.43 -7.81 -11.26
CA PHE A 23 -0.27 -8.70 -10.33
C PHE A 23 0.63 -9.71 -9.60
N GLN A 24 1.87 -9.90 -10.08
CA GLN A 24 2.84 -10.88 -9.55
C GLN A 24 3.86 -10.28 -8.57
N ASP A 25 3.71 -9.01 -8.16
CA ASP A 25 4.81 -8.29 -7.48
C ASP A 25 5.13 -8.82 -6.09
N GLN A 26 4.10 -9.06 -5.27
CA GLN A 26 4.22 -9.50 -3.89
C GLN A 26 3.39 -10.76 -3.68
N LEU A 27 4.00 -11.80 -3.09
CA LEU A 27 3.25 -12.91 -2.52
C LEU A 27 2.58 -12.42 -1.23
N VAL A 28 1.25 -12.40 -1.22
CA VAL A 28 0.43 -11.93 -0.10
C VAL A 28 0.12 -13.08 0.86
N ALA A 29 -0.36 -14.20 0.32
CA ALA A 29 -0.79 -15.35 1.11
C ALA A 29 -0.86 -16.63 0.27
N TRP A 30 -1.10 -17.75 0.94
CA TRP A 30 -1.53 -19.00 0.33
C TRP A 30 -2.99 -19.25 0.74
N GLY A 31 -3.82 -19.62 -0.24
CA GLY A 31 -5.19 -20.02 0.00
C GLY A 31 -5.28 -21.28 0.83
N ASP A 32 -6.33 -21.36 1.64
CA ASP A 32 -6.67 -22.50 2.50
C ASP A 32 -8.06 -23.10 2.13
N GLY A 33 -8.67 -22.62 1.04
CA GLY A 33 -9.99 -23.03 0.58
C GLY A 33 -11.17 -22.43 1.36
N ALA A 34 -10.93 -21.58 2.38
CA ALA A 34 -11.98 -21.04 3.26
C ALA A 34 -11.87 -19.53 3.49
N THR A 35 -10.68 -19.01 3.71
CA THR A 35 -10.40 -17.59 3.95
C THR A 35 -10.62 -16.79 2.68
N LYS A 36 -11.39 -15.71 2.79
CA LYS A 36 -11.69 -14.77 1.69
C LYS A 36 -11.02 -13.42 1.85
N ASP A 37 -10.60 -13.09 3.06
CA ASP A 37 -10.10 -11.76 3.39
C ASP A 37 -8.59 -11.83 3.62
N PHE A 38 -7.84 -11.05 2.84
CA PHE A 38 -6.37 -11.03 2.89
C PHE A 38 -5.87 -9.60 3.00
N GLN A 39 -5.02 -9.32 3.98
CA GLN A 39 -4.37 -8.02 4.13
C GLN A 39 -3.28 -7.85 3.06
N LEU A 40 -3.32 -6.76 2.29
CA LEU A 40 -2.20 -6.38 1.41
C LEU A 40 -0.92 -6.23 2.23
N ILE A 41 0.16 -6.84 1.76
CA ILE A 41 1.48 -6.73 2.37
C ILE A 41 2.55 -6.37 1.35
N LYS A 42 3.58 -5.67 1.82
CA LYS A 42 4.84 -5.52 1.11
C LYS A 42 5.96 -6.13 1.95
N THR A 43 6.69 -7.09 1.36
CA THR A 43 7.75 -7.79 2.06
C THR A 43 9.09 -7.11 1.79
N TYR A 44 9.71 -6.59 2.85
CA TYR A 44 11.07 -6.06 2.84
C TYR A 44 12.03 -7.17 3.23
N LYS A 45 13.11 -7.35 2.46
CA LYS A 45 14.16 -8.33 2.75
C LYS A 45 15.50 -7.62 2.91
N SER A 46 16.23 -7.98 3.97
CA SER A 46 17.57 -7.48 4.23
C SER A 46 18.43 -8.63 4.77
N GLY A 47 19.33 -9.14 3.93
CA GLY A 47 20.07 -10.37 4.23
C GLY A 47 19.10 -11.55 4.41
N GLU A 48 19.22 -12.26 5.52
CA GLU A 48 18.34 -13.39 5.88
C GLU A 48 17.04 -12.96 6.55
N GLN A 49 16.91 -11.69 6.93
CA GLN A 49 15.72 -11.19 7.60
C GLN A 49 14.68 -10.71 6.60
N SER A 50 13.41 -10.97 6.91
CA SER A 50 12.28 -10.43 6.17
C SER A 50 11.23 -9.85 7.09
N TYR A 51 10.56 -8.80 6.62
CA TYR A 51 9.48 -8.14 7.31
C TYR A 51 8.34 -7.88 6.33
N ALA A 52 7.19 -8.49 6.59
CA ALA A 52 5.95 -8.25 5.85
C ALA A 52 5.22 -7.07 6.50
N ARG A 53 5.25 -5.90 5.84
CA ARG A 53 4.53 -4.70 6.29
C ARG A 53 3.08 -4.77 5.78
N PRO A 54 2.08 -4.68 6.67
CA PRO A 54 0.70 -4.46 6.25
C PRO A 54 0.55 -3.11 5.56
N ILE A 55 -0.12 -3.10 4.41
CA ILE A 55 -0.36 -1.90 3.60
C ILE A 55 -1.84 -1.53 3.73
N ARG A 56 -2.12 -0.46 4.48
CA ARG A 56 -3.51 -0.08 4.82
C ARG A 56 -4.12 1.02 3.95
N LYS A 57 -3.32 1.73 3.17
CA LYS A 57 -3.76 2.85 2.32
C LYS A 57 -3.31 2.64 0.87
N PRO A 58 -3.79 1.59 0.17
CA PRO A 58 -3.51 1.46 -1.25
C PRO A 58 -4.13 2.63 -2.02
N VAL A 59 -3.51 2.97 -3.15
CA VAL A 59 -4.05 3.97 -4.09
C VAL A 59 -5.17 3.33 -4.89
N ALA A 60 -6.33 3.98 -4.93
CA ALA A 60 -7.50 3.55 -5.69
C ALA A 60 -7.15 3.18 -7.13
N GLY A 61 -7.65 2.06 -7.62
CA GLY A 61 -7.43 1.60 -9.00
C GLY A 61 -6.00 1.19 -9.35
N SER A 62 -5.06 1.21 -8.40
CA SER A 62 -3.68 0.74 -8.62
C SER A 62 -3.48 -0.76 -8.31
N VAL A 63 -4.39 -1.35 -7.53
CA VAL A 63 -4.24 -2.73 -7.08
C VAL A 63 -4.49 -3.70 -8.24
N ARG A 64 -3.61 -4.69 -8.38
CA ARG A 64 -3.66 -5.78 -9.36
C ARG A 64 -3.46 -7.08 -8.60
N ILE A 65 -4.44 -7.98 -8.62
CA ILE A 65 -4.38 -9.25 -7.90
C ILE A 65 -4.17 -10.39 -8.89
N GLY A 66 -3.31 -11.33 -8.49
CA GLY A 66 -3.11 -12.62 -9.14
C GLY A 66 -3.52 -13.76 -8.23
N LEU A 67 -4.05 -14.82 -8.83
CA LEU A 67 -4.36 -16.07 -8.14
C LEU A 67 -3.84 -17.22 -9.01
N GLN A 68 -2.97 -18.07 -8.47
CA GLN A 68 -2.39 -19.18 -9.24
C GLN A 68 -1.67 -18.76 -10.53
N GLY A 69 -1.01 -17.59 -10.49
CA GLY A 69 -0.31 -17.03 -11.64
C GLY A 69 -1.20 -16.35 -12.69
N ASP A 70 -2.53 -16.36 -12.52
CA ASP A 70 -3.47 -15.71 -13.43
C ASP A 70 -3.98 -14.37 -12.86
N PRO A 71 -4.09 -13.32 -13.70
CA PRO A 71 -4.62 -12.03 -13.27
C PRO A 71 -6.12 -12.11 -13.00
N LEU A 72 -6.57 -11.48 -11.91
CA LEU A 72 -7.97 -11.35 -11.59
C LEU A 72 -8.50 -9.94 -11.88
N THR A 73 -9.79 -9.86 -12.18
CA THR A 73 -10.53 -8.61 -12.37
C THR A 73 -11.24 -8.19 -11.08
N GLU A 74 -10.96 -6.96 -10.63
CA GLU A 74 -11.67 -6.29 -9.52
C GLU A 74 -13.16 -6.16 -9.85
N THR A 75 -14.03 -6.18 -8.84
CA THR A 75 -15.50 -6.22 -8.92
C THR A 75 -16.11 -7.49 -9.53
N ILE A 76 -15.31 -8.35 -10.17
CA ILE A 76 -15.73 -9.66 -10.69
C ILE A 76 -15.27 -10.81 -9.80
N HIS A 77 -14.04 -10.75 -9.29
CA HIS A 77 -13.46 -11.82 -8.46
C HIS A 77 -13.15 -11.37 -7.03
N TYR A 78 -12.86 -10.08 -6.84
CA TYR A 78 -12.50 -9.50 -5.55
C TYR A 78 -12.85 -8.02 -5.49
N GLU A 79 -12.88 -7.48 -4.27
CA GLU A 79 -12.93 -6.05 -3.97
C GLU A 79 -11.77 -5.69 -3.03
N VAL A 80 -11.39 -4.40 -2.99
CA VAL A 80 -10.34 -3.89 -2.09
C VAL A 80 -10.89 -2.75 -1.25
N ASP A 81 -10.77 -2.86 0.07
CA ASP A 81 -11.02 -1.74 0.97
C ASP A 81 -9.77 -0.84 1.00
N GLU A 82 -9.86 0.32 0.37
CA GLU A 82 -8.77 1.30 0.29
C GLU A 82 -8.42 1.97 1.62
N THR A 83 -9.22 1.76 2.67
CA THR A 83 -9.02 2.33 3.99
C THR A 83 -8.29 1.38 4.95
N THR A 84 -8.40 0.07 4.73
CA THR A 84 -7.76 -0.99 5.53
C THR A 84 -6.73 -1.79 4.74
N GLY A 85 -6.79 -1.75 3.40
CA GLY A 85 -5.98 -2.55 2.50
C GLY A 85 -6.33 -4.04 2.50
N ILE A 86 -7.54 -4.39 2.89
CA ILE A 86 -8.04 -5.77 2.85
C ILE A 86 -8.58 -6.06 1.45
N ILE A 87 -8.11 -7.16 0.86
CA ILE A 87 -8.67 -7.78 -0.34
C ILE A 87 -9.75 -8.75 0.13
N THR A 88 -10.96 -8.66 -0.43
CA THR A 88 -12.05 -9.61 -0.17
C THR A 88 -12.37 -10.34 -1.48
N PHE A 89 -12.12 -11.65 -1.52
CA PHE A 89 -12.49 -12.47 -2.67
C PHE A 89 -13.95 -12.92 -2.58
N TYR A 90 -14.65 -12.99 -3.71
CA TYR A 90 -16.02 -13.53 -3.71
C TYR A 90 -16.03 -15.06 -3.52
N ASP A 91 -15.04 -15.74 -4.09
CA ASP A 91 -14.79 -17.17 -3.88
C ASP A 91 -13.45 -17.35 -3.16
N ALA A 92 -13.42 -18.23 -2.15
CA ALA A 92 -12.20 -18.44 -1.39
C ALA A 92 -11.11 -19.05 -2.30
N PRO A 93 -9.89 -18.47 -2.32
CA PRO A 93 -8.74 -19.10 -2.95
C PRO A 93 -8.60 -20.56 -2.50
N ALA A 94 -8.44 -21.47 -3.47
CA ALA A 94 -8.28 -22.90 -3.19
C ALA A 94 -7.07 -23.19 -2.29
N GLU A 95 -7.07 -24.33 -1.62
CA GLU A 95 -5.94 -24.74 -0.79
C GLU A 95 -4.65 -24.81 -1.61
N GLY A 96 -3.59 -24.14 -1.13
CA GLY A 96 -2.31 -24.06 -1.82
C GLY A 96 -2.26 -23.04 -2.96
N ALA A 97 -3.34 -22.27 -3.18
CA ALA A 97 -3.36 -21.24 -4.20
C ALA A 97 -2.51 -20.02 -3.79
N ASP A 98 -1.47 -19.65 -4.53
CA ASP A 98 -0.74 -18.41 -4.28
C ASP A 98 -1.59 -17.19 -4.63
N VAL A 99 -1.73 -16.29 -3.65
CA VAL A 99 -2.35 -14.99 -3.81
C VAL A 99 -1.24 -13.96 -3.94
N THR A 100 -1.18 -13.30 -5.11
CA THR A 100 -0.18 -12.28 -5.41
C THR A 100 -0.84 -10.92 -5.66
N ALA A 101 -0.10 -9.84 -5.40
CA ALA A 101 -0.60 -8.49 -5.59
C ALA A 101 0.49 -7.50 -6.01
N GLY A 102 0.13 -6.57 -6.90
CA GLY A 102 0.85 -5.32 -7.14
C GLY A 102 -0.04 -4.12 -6.86
N PHE A 103 0.54 -3.03 -6.36
CA PHE A 103 -0.19 -1.83 -5.95
C PHE A 103 0.72 -0.63 -5.73
N GLU A 104 0.15 0.57 -5.81
CA GLU A 104 0.71 1.76 -5.18
C GLU A 104 0.06 1.97 -3.81
N PHE A 105 0.76 2.64 -2.88
CA PHE A 105 0.23 2.94 -1.56
C PHE A 105 0.74 4.27 -1.01
N ASP A 106 -0.06 4.83 -0.12
CA ASP A 106 0.29 5.99 0.68
C ASP A 106 0.66 5.58 2.10
N VAL A 107 1.49 6.38 2.75
CA VAL A 107 1.82 6.23 4.17
C VAL A 107 0.91 7.18 4.97
N PRO A 108 0.17 6.69 5.98
CA PRO A 108 -0.54 7.58 6.89
C PRO A 108 0.48 8.33 7.76
N VAL A 109 0.57 9.64 7.56
CA VAL A 109 1.47 10.50 8.33
C VAL A 109 0.70 11.59 9.07
N ARG A 110 1.36 12.20 10.05
CA ARG A 110 0.95 13.45 10.67
C ARG A 110 2.10 14.44 10.66
N PHE A 111 1.79 15.72 10.88
CA PHE A 111 2.83 16.71 11.18
C PHE A 111 3.52 16.37 12.49
N ASP A 112 4.83 16.58 12.52
CA ASP A 112 5.65 16.34 13.72
C ASP A 112 5.58 17.51 14.73
N THR A 113 4.81 18.56 14.44
CA THR A 113 4.67 19.73 15.31
C THR A 113 3.24 20.25 15.40
N ASP A 114 2.92 20.88 16.53
CA ASP A 114 1.61 21.46 16.83
C ASP A 114 1.43 22.86 16.21
N ARG A 115 2.50 23.45 15.65
CA ARG A 115 2.52 24.78 15.03
C ARG A 115 3.25 24.80 13.70
N ILE A 116 2.51 25.00 12.61
CA ILE A 116 3.11 25.34 11.31
C ILE A 116 3.56 26.82 11.39
N GLN A 117 4.87 27.07 11.44
CA GLN A 117 5.40 28.43 11.28
C GLN A 117 5.30 28.83 9.79
N THR A 118 4.23 29.54 9.45
CA THR A 118 4.11 30.20 8.14
C THR A 118 4.88 31.51 8.17
N SER A 119 6.06 31.55 7.53
CA SER A 119 6.72 32.81 7.21
C SER A 119 6.16 33.32 5.88
N VAL A 120 5.40 34.42 5.90
CA VAL A 120 5.00 35.11 4.67
C VAL A 120 6.20 35.94 4.21
N ALA A 121 7.07 35.33 3.40
CA ALA A 121 8.01 36.10 2.59
C ALA A 121 7.22 36.76 1.46
N SER A 122 7.26 38.08 1.43
CA SER A 122 6.59 38.94 0.46
C SER A 122 6.83 38.51 -0.99
N PHE A 123 5.72 38.43 -1.74
CA PHE A 123 5.58 38.63 -3.19
C PHE A 123 6.64 37.97 -4.10
N GLN A 124 6.24 36.84 -4.72
CA GLN A 124 6.75 36.19 -5.95
C GLN A 124 7.62 34.93 -5.91
N ALA A 125 7.99 34.38 -4.75
CA ALA A 125 8.49 32.99 -4.68
C ALA A 125 8.29 32.43 -3.27
N GLY A 126 7.22 31.65 -3.06
CA GLY A 126 6.97 30.98 -1.79
C GLY A 126 7.93 29.80 -1.64
N GLU A 127 9.06 30.03 -0.97
CA GLU A 127 9.91 28.93 -0.49
C GLU A 127 9.18 28.25 0.67
N ALA A 128 8.85 26.97 0.51
CA ALA A 128 8.19 26.21 1.57
C ALA A 128 9.25 25.90 2.67
N PRO A 129 9.07 26.35 3.92
CA PRO A 129 9.96 25.94 5.01
C PRO A 129 9.88 24.43 5.19
N SER A 130 10.97 23.80 5.65
CA SER A 130 11.00 22.35 5.91
C SER A 130 9.85 21.95 6.84
N VAL A 131 8.94 21.10 6.35
CA VAL A 131 7.80 20.58 7.12
C VAL A 131 8.05 19.09 7.43
N PRO A 132 8.57 18.75 8.63
CA PRO A 132 8.81 17.37 9.01
C PRO A 132 7.49 16.60 9.19
N VAL A 133 7.45 15.37 8.67
CA VAL A 133 6.31 14.44 8.75
C VAL A 133 6.74 13.14 9.42
N VAL A 134 5.84 12.55 10.22
CA VAL A 134 6.08 11.26 10.89
C VAL A 134 4.96 10.27 10.58
N GLU A 135 5.34 9.02 10.31
CA GLU A 135 4.40 7.92 10.08
C GLU A 135 3.62 7.58 11.35
N VAL A 136 2.32 7.30 11.18
CA VAL A 136 1.43 6.83 12.24
C VAL A 136 1.06 5.37 11.96
N ARG A 137 1.39 4.49 12.90
CA ARG A 137 0.88 3.11 12.87
C ARG A 137 -0.54 3.09 13.45
N VAL A 138 -1.53 2.85 12.60
CA VAL A 138 -2.93 2.59 12.96
C VAL A 138 -3.17 1.10 12.85
#